data_AF-A0ABD3RHH5-F1
#
_entry.id   AF-A0ABD3RHH5-F1
#
_cell.length_a   1.000
_cell.length_b   1.000
_cell.length_c   1.000
_cell.angle_alpha   90.00
_cell.angle_beta   90.00
_cell.angle_gamma   90.00
#
_symmetry.space_group_name_H-M   'P 1'
#
loop_
_entity.id
_entity.type
_entity.pdbx_description
1 polymer ?
#
loop_
_entity_poly.entity_id
_entity_poly.type
_entity_poly.pdbx_seq_one_letter_code
_entity_poly.pdbx_strand_id
1 'polypeptide(L)' 'MGRFLTVFLVLLLLLVTEIGPTVGWSYCETVSKNFKGYCFFSSSCAKVCYGEGGNFDGGHCGLWNCMCYHRC' A
#
# COMPACT_ATOMS: atom_id res chain seq x y z
N MET A 1 16.02 -12.04 -27.85
CA MET A 1 15.24 -10.94 -27.24
C MET A 1 13.96 -11.38 -26.50
N GLY A 2 13.28 -12.48 -26.85
CA GLY A 2 11.94 -12.79 -26.29
C GLY A 2 11.88 -13.09 -24.78
N ARG A 3 12.85 -13.83 -24.22
CA ARG A 3 12.79 -14.29 -22.81
C ARG A 3 12.91 -13.15 -21.79
N PHE A 4 13.71 -12.12 -22.10
CA PHE A 4 13.85 -10.94 -21.25
C PHE A 4 12.55 -10.15 -21.16
N LEU A 5 11.82 -10.02 -22.27
CA LEU A 5 10.53 -9.34 -22.29
C LEU A 5 9.51 -10.05 -21.41
N THR A 6 9.49 -11.39 -21.47
CA THR A 6 8.60 -12.22 -20.65
C THR A 6 8.89 -12.06 -19.17
N VAL A 7 10.17 -12.10 -18.78
CA VAL A 7 10.58 -11.90 -17.37
C VAL A 7 10.20 -10.50 -16.89
N PHE A 8 10.41 -9.48 -17.73
CA PHE A 8 10.07 -8.10 -17.39
C PHE A 8 8.56 -7.88 -17.25
N LEU A 9 7.75 -8.49 -18.12
CA LEU A 9 6.29 -8.47 -18.04
C LEU A 9 5.76 -9.17 -16.78
N VAL A 10 6.31 -10.34 -16.44
CA VAL A 10 5.96 -11.06 -15.21
C VAL A 10 6.31 -10.24 -13.97
N LEU A 11 7.47 -9.58 -13.97
CA LEU A 11 7.87 -8.69 -12.88
C LEU A 11 6.93 -7.50 -12.73
N LEU A 12 6.46 -6.91 -13.83
CA LEU A 12 5.46 -5.83 -13.82
C LEU A 12 4.11 -6.29 -13.26
N LEU A 13 3.66 -7.49 -13.64
CA LEU A 13 2.39 -8.06 -13.16
C LEU A 13 2.43 -8.32 -11.64
N LEU A 14 3.58 -8.74 -11.11
CA LEU A 14 3.78 -8.95 -9.67
C LEU A 14 3.77 -7.65 -8.86
N LEU A 15 3.99 -6.49 -9.47
CA LEU A 15 3.90 -5.19 -8.79
C LEU A 15 2.46 -4.71 -8.59
N VAL A 16 1.47 -5.31 -9.28
CA VAL A 16 0.07 -4.85 -9.29
C VAL A 16 -0.81 -5.55 -8.23
N THR A 17 -0.30 -6.61 -7.59
CA THR A 17 -1.11 -7.44 -6.68
C THR A 17 -1.03 -6.97 -5.23
N GLU A 18 -1.76 -5.91 -4.88
CA GLU A 18 -1.99 -5.52 -3.48
C GLU A 18 -3.45 -5.09 -3.25
N ILE A 19 -4.41 -5.84 -3.78
CA ILE A 19 -5.85 -5.64 -3.47
C ILE A 19 -6.32 -6.83 -2.63
N GLY A 20 -5.98 -6.80 -1.34
CA GLY A 20 -6.58 -7.69 -0.36
C GLY A 20 -7.95 -7.14 0.06
N PRO A 21 -9.05 -7.91 -0.01
CA PRO A 21 -10.29 -7.51 0.64
C PRO A 21 -10.06 -7.57 2.14
N THR A 22 -10.07 -6.43 2.82
CA THR A 22 -10.03 -6.35 4.28
C THR A 22 -11.41 -6.69 4.85
N VAL A 23 -11.77 -7.97 4.77
CA VAL A 23 -12.87 -8.51 5.57
C VAL A 23 -12.37 -8.70 7.00
N GLY A 24 -12.94 -7.94 7.95
CA GLY A 24 -13.15 -8.47 9.30
C GLY A 24 -12.36 -7.86 10.46
N TRP A 25 -12.24 -6.53 10.57
CA TRP A 25 -11.88 -5.86 11.83
C TRP A 25 -12.35 -4.39 11.73
N SER A 26 -12.88 -3.79 12.80
CA SER A 26 -13.17 -2.33 12.83
C SER A 26 -11.87 -1.54 12.85
N TYR A 27 -11.16 -1.50 11.72
CA TYR A 27 -10.06 -0.59 11.51
C TYR A 27 -10.61 0.70 10.90
N CYS A 28 -10.25 1.83 11.51
CA CYS A 28 -10.55 3.16 11.01
C CYS A 28 -9.46 3.53 10.01
N GLU A 29 -9.86 3.91 8.81
CA GLU A 29 -8.93 4.26 7.73
C GLU A 29 -8.83 5.78 7.58
N THR A 30 -7.62 6.29 7.35
CA THR A 30 -7.35 7.71 7.12
C THR A 30 -6.29 7.88 6.05
N VAL A 31 -6.49 8.83 5.14
CA VAL A 31 -5.50 9.17 4.12
C VAL A 31 -4.26 9.77 4.77
N SER A 32 -3.09 9.21 4.44
CA SER A 32 -1.80 9.72 4.91
C SER A 32 -1.55 11.15 4.45
N LYS A 33 -1.07 12.02 5.35
CA LYS A 33 -0.72 13.43 5.06
C LYS A 33 0.74 13.62 4.65
N ASN A 34 1.62 12.71 5.05
CA ASN A 34 3.05 12.73 4.79
C ASN A 34 3.46 11.89 3.57
N PHE A 35 2.61 10.95 3.15
CA PHE A 35 2.89 10.16 1.95
C PHE A 35 2.75 11.04 0.70
N LYS A 36 3.84 11.15 -0.07
CA LYS A 36 3.90 11.98 -1.27
C LYS A 36 4.02 11.10 -2.52
N GLY A 37 3.19 11.41 -3.52
CA GLY A 37 3.18 10.73 -4.80
C GLY A 37 2.28 9.49 -4.83
N TYR A 38 2.48 8.66 -5.85
CA TYR A 38 1.68 7.47 -6.08
C TYR A 38 2.13 6.31 -5.19
N CYS A 39 1.16 5.67 -4.55
CA CYS A 39 1.39 4.51 -3.70
C CYS A 39 1.55 3.26 -4.58
N PHE A 40 2.79 2.80 -4.73
CA PHE A 40 3.11 1.56 -5.45
C PHE A 40 3.36 0.37 -4.52
N PHE A 41 3.78 0.63 -3.28
CA PHE A 41 4.14 -0.41 -2.32
C PHE A 41 3.50 -0.11 -0.96
N SER A 42 2.64 -1.01 -0.49
CA SER A 42 1.98 -0.93 0.82
C SER A 42 2.99 -0.84 1.96
N SER A 43 4.14 -1.49 1.84
CA SER A 43 5.22 -1.45 2.84
C SER A 43 5.82 -0.05 3.02
N SER A 44 5.96 0.72 1.93
CA SER A 44 6.40 2.11 1.99
C SER A 44 5.32 2.99 2.63
N CYS A 45 4.05 2.75 2.30
CA CYS A 45 2.92 3.42 2.93
C CYS A 45 2.87 3.15 4.44
N ALA A 46 2.95 1.88 4.86
CA ALA A 46 2.95 1.49 6.27
C ALA A 46 4.07 2.15 7.07
N LYS A 47 5.29 2.21 6.53
CA LYS A 47 6.42 2.93 7.17
C LYS A 47 6.11 4.40 7.41
N VAL A 48 5.47 5.06 6.44
CA VAL A 48 5.04 6.46 6.61
C VAL A 48 3.97 6.56 7.66
N CYS A 49 2.94 5.71 7.62
CA CYS A 49 1.86 5.66 8.62
C CYS A 49 2.39 5.50 10.05
N TYR A 50 3.36 4.62 10.29
CA TYR A 50 3.99 4.48 11.61
C TYR A 50 4.66 5.77 12.10
N GLY A 51 5.14 6.62 11.18
CA GLY A 51 5.77 7.90 11.48
C GLY A 51 4.83 9.10 11.54
N GLU A 52 3.54 8.97 11.17
CA GLU A 52 2.61 10.12 11.11
C GLU A 52 2.09 10.60 12.46
N GLY A 53 2.37 9.88 13.56
CA GLY A 53 2.02 10.31 14.91
C GLY A 53 0.59 10.02 15.35
N GLY A 54 -0.13 9.13 14.66
CA GLY A 54 -1.52 8.76 14.96
C GLY A 54 -1.74 7.37 15.60
N ASN A 55 -0.69 6.70 16.08
CA ASN A 55 -0.78 5.30 16.55
C ASN A 55 -1.43 4.37 15.50
N PHE A 56 -0.96 4.49 14.26
CA PHE A 56 -1.42 3.62 13.18
C PHE A 56 -0.87 2.20 13.34
N ASP A 57 -1.73 1.21 13.18
CA ASP A 57 -1.37 -0.21 13.18
C ASP A 57 -0.73 -0.63 11.84
N GLY A 58 -0.94 0.16 10.79
CA GLY A 58 -0.29 -0.04 9.50
C GLY A 58 -0.82 0.89 8.41
N GLY A 59 -0.51 0.53 7.16
CA GLY A 59 -1.06 1.22 5.99
C GLY A 59 -1.01 0.35 4.74
N HIS A 60 -1.90 0.63 3.80
CA HIS A 60 -1.97 -0.04 2.50
C HIS A 60 -2.17 0.97 1.37
N CYS A 61 -1.79 0.59 0.15
CA CYS A 61 -2.11 1.40 -1.01
C CYS A 61 -3.57 1.19 -1.41
N GLY A 62 -4.33 2.29 -1.46
CA GLY A 62 -5.64 2.30 -2.11
C GLY A 62 -5.48 2.30 -3.64
N LEU A 63 -6.29 3.09 -4.35
CA LEU A 63 -6.18 3.15 -5.81
C LEU A 63 -4.85 3.77 -6.26
N TRP A 64 -4.43 4.85 -5.58
CA TRP A 64 -3.18 5.59 -5.86
C TRP A 64 -2.60 6.27 -4.63
N ASN A 65 -3.36 6.33 -3.54
CA ASN A 65 -3.05 7.04 -2.32
C ASN A 65 -2.72 6.03 -1.20
N CYS A 66 -1.95 6.49 -0.22
CA CYS A 66 -1.64 5.71 0.97
C CYS A 66 -2.77 5.86 2.00
N MET A 67 -3.36 4.73 2.40
CA MET A 67 -4.37 4.63 3.46
C MET A 67 -3.72 4.08 4.71
N CYS A 68 -3.64 4.88 5.76
CA CYS A 68 -3.25 4.41 7.08
C CYS A 68 -4.47 3.84 7.79
N TYR A 69 -4.26 2.78 8.58
CA TYR A 69 -5.32 2.20 9.39
C TYR A 69 -4.88 2.01 10.83
N HIS A 70 -5.83 2.15 11.73
CA HIS A 70 -5.65 1.92 13.16
C HIS A 70 -6.92 1.31 13.73
N ARG A 71 -6.81 0.61 14.86
CA ARG A 71 -7.97 0.06 15.53
C ARG A 71 -8.86 1.21 16.02
N CYS A 72 -10.14 1.19 15.60
CA CYS A 72 -11.18 1.84 16.38
C CYS A 72 -11.43 0.93 17.62
#